data_AF-A0A941V177-F1
#
_entry.id   AF-A0A941V177-F1
#
_cell.length_a   1.000
_cell.length_b   1.000
_cell.length_c   1.000
_cell.angle_alpha   90.00
_cell.angle_beta   90.00
_cell.angle_gamma   90.00
#
_symmetry.space_group_name_H-M   'P 1'
#
loop_
_entity.id
_entity.type
_entity.pdbx_description
1 polymer ?
#
loop_
_entity_poly.entity_id
_entity_poly.type
_entity_poly.pdbx_seq_one_letter_code
_entity_poly.pdbx_strand_id
1 'polypeptide(L)' 'MNDDSVLSELATLRDWLRHAVSRFTAARLFFGHGSQDAYDEAAYLILHTLHLPPDRLEPFLDANLTRGER' A
#
# COMPACT_ATOMS: atom_id res chain seq x y z
N MET A 1 10.44 17.68 -2.58
CA MET A 1 9.96 16.62 -3.49
C MET A 1 8.47 16.82 -3.61
N ASN A 2 7.93 17.00 -4.82
CA ASN A 2 6.49 17.10 -5.02
C ASN A 2 5.88 15.72 -4.82
N ASP A 3 5.24 15.49 -3.68
CA ASP A 3 4.57 14.21 -3.40
C ASP A 3 3.49 13.92 -4.46
N ASP A 4 2.82 14.95 -4.99
CA ASP A 4 1.87 14.82 -6.12
C ASP A 4 2.44 14.18 -7.39
N SER A 5 3.73 14.42 -7.69
CA SER A 5 4.40 13.82 -8.85
C SER A 5 4.56 12.32 -8.66
N VAL A 6 4.96 11.92 -7.45
CA VAL A 6 5.20 10.51 -7.12
C VAL A 6 3.88 9.74 -7.13
N LEU A 7 2.80 10.31 -6.56
CA LEU A 7 1.48 9.68 -6.54
C LEU A 7 0.87 9.52 -7.94
N SER A 8 1.25 10.40 -8.89
CA SER A 8 0.80 10.28 -10.28
C SER A 8 1.44 9.08 -11.01
N GLU A 9 2.65 8.67 -10.61
CA GLU A 9 3.41 7.56 -11.20
C GLU A 9 2.99 6.18 -10.66
N LEU A 10 2.27 6.13 -9.53
CA LEU A 10 1.76 4.88 -8.95
C LEU A 10 0.48 4.45 -9.67
N ALA A 11 0.62 3.58 -10.67
CA ALA A 11 -0.49 3.15 -11.51
C ALA A 11 -1.31 2.02 -10.86
N THR A 12 -0.62 1.01 -10.33
CA THR A 12 -1.22 -0.24 -9.86
C THR A 12 -1.19 -0.37 -8.35
N LEU A 13 -2.05 -1.22 -7.79
CA LEU A 13 -2.02 -1.57 -6.37
C LEU A 13 -0.63 -2.07 -5.92
N ARG A 14 0.07 -2.82 -6.78
CA ARG A 14 1.45 -3.27 -6.54
C ARG A 14 2.42 -2.10 -6.38
N ASP A 15 2.28 -1.03 -7.17
CA ASP A 15 3.12 0.15 -7.06
C ASP A 15 2.90 0.87 -5.73
N TRP A 16 1.64 1.01 -5.32
CA TRP A 16 1.25 1.58 -4.03
C TRP A 16 1.80 0.77 -2.86
N LEU A 17 1.67 -0.56 -2.92
CA LEU A 17 2.20 -1.46 -1.90
C LEU A 17 3.72 -1.36 -1.80
N ARG A 18 4.44 -1.47 -2.91
CA ARG A 18 5.91 -1.33 -2.94
C ARG A 18 6.34 0.03 -2.38
N HIS A 19 5.64 1.10 -2.74
CA HIS A 19 5.94 2.45 -2.25
C HIS A 19 5.71 2.55 -0.74
N ALA A 20 4.56 2.08 -0.24
CA ALA A 20 4.22 2.07 1.18
C ALA A 20 5.24 1.28 2.01
N VAL A 21 5.59 0.06 1.59
CA VAL A 21 6.60 -0.77 2.27
C VAL A 21 7.95 -0.08 2.34
N SER A 22 8.38 0.55 1.24
CA SER A 22 9.65 1.30 1.20
C SER A 22 9.64 2.46 2.20
N ARG A 23 8.54 3.20 2.27
CA ARG A 23 8.36 4.33 3.20
C ARG A 23 8.31 3.86 4.65
N PHE A 24 7.57 2.79 4.94
CA PHE A 24 7.42 2.22 6.27
C PHE A 24 8.73 1.69 6.81
N THR A 25 9.49 0.98 5.96
CA THR A 25 10.82 0.49 6.29
C THR A 25 11.79 1.64 6.55
N ALA A 26 11.81 2.66 5.67
CA ALA A 26 12.67 3.83 5.83
C ALA A 26 12.34 4.63 7.11
N ALA A 27 11.06 4.72 7.46
CA ALA A 27 10.59 5.40 8.66
C ALA A 27 10.79 4.57 9.95
N ARG A 28 11.21 3.29 9.84
CA ARG A 28 11.37 2.35 10.96
C ARG A 28 10.13 2.32 11.86
N LEU A 29 8.96 2.22 11.23
CA LEU A 29 7.70 2.14 11.96
C LEU A 29 7.69 0.92 12.88
N PHE A 30 7.07 1.09 14.04
CA PHE A 30 6.86 0.00 14.97
C PHE A 30 5.55 -0.72 14.60
N PHE A 31 5.64 -1.95 14.14
CA PHE A 31 4.48 -2.78 13.80
C PHE A 31 4.08 -3.58 15.05
N GLY A 32 3.11 -3.06 15.81
CA GLY A 32 2.53 -3.75 16.97
C GLY A 32 1.35 -4.64 16.60
N HIS A 33 0.93 -5.54 17.51
CA HIS A 33 -0.28 -6.39 17.39
C HIS A 33 -0.26 -7.57 16.39
N GLY A 34 0.92 -8.12 16.06
CA GLY A 34 1.02 -9.39 15.32
C GLY A 34 1.28 -9.24 13.82
N SER A 35 1.27 -8.03 13.26
CA SER A 35 1.90 -7.73 11.96
C SER A 35 3.39 -8.03 12.06
N GLN A 36 3.89 -8.98 11.27
CA GLN A 36 5.27 -9.45 11.40
C GLN A 36 6.24 -8.50 10.71
N ASP A 37 5.81 -7.82 9.64
CA ASP A 37 6.67 -6.97 8.82
C ASP A 37 5.92 -5.78 8.19
N ALA A 38 6.69 -4.78 7.71
CA ALA A 38 6.18 -3.58 7.03
C ALA A 38 5.24 -3.88 5.85
N TYR A 39 5.40 -5.08 5.26
CA TYR A 39 4.57 -5.58 4.17
C TYR A 39 3.12 -5.83 4.62
N ASP A 40 2.93 -6.56 5.71
CA ASP A 40 1.59 -6.95 6.18
C ASP A 40 0.79 -5.71 6.58
N GLU A 41 1.43 -4.77 7.26
CA GLU A 41 0.78 -3.52 7.67
C GLU A 41 0.40 -2.66 6.45
N ALA A 42 1.30 -2.54 5.46
CA ALA A 42 1.01 -1.80 4.24
C ALA A 42 -0.12 -2.45 3.43
N ALA A 43 -0.11 -3.78 3.30
CA ALA A 43 -1.17 -4.53 2.64
C ALA A 43 -2.52 -4.35 3.35
N TYR A 44 -2.53 -4.47 4.68
CA TYR A 44 -3.73 -4.27 5.49
C TYR A 44 -4.32 -2.87 5.30
N LEU A 45 -3.51 -1.82 5.42
CA LEU A 45 -3.99 -0.44 5.28
C LEU A 45 -4.54 -0.15 3.88
N ILE A 46 -3.87 -0.65 2.84
CA ILE A 46 -4.30 -0.47 1.45
C ILE A 46 -5.64 -1.19 1.22
N LEU A 47 -5.74 -2.47 1.58
CA LEU A 47 -6.98 -3.25 1.39
C LEU A 47 -8.13 -2.67 2.20
N HIS A 48 -7.87 -2.25 3.44
CA HIS A 48 -8.86 -1.61 4.30
C HIS A 48 -9.39 -0.31 3.68
N THR A 49 -8.50 0.55 3.15
CA THR A 49 -8.87 1.81 2.50
C THR A 49 -9.73 1.58 1.27
N LEU A 50 -9.43 0.54 0.49
CA LEU A 50 -10.17 0.17 -0.71
C LEU A 50 -11.41 -0.68 -0.44
N HIS A 51 -11.74 -0.93 0.84
CA HIS A 51 -12.86 -1.79 1.24
C HIS A 51 -12.77 -3.21 0.64
N LEU A 52 -11.56 -3.72 0.47
CA LEU A 52 -11.26 -5.04 -0.07
C LEU A 52 -11.04 -6.07 1.05
N PRO A 53 -11.20 -7.39 0.77
CA PRO A 53 -10.92 -8.43 1.74
C PRO A 53 -9.43 -8.42 2.15
N PRO A 54 -9.10 -8.37 3.45
CA PRO A 54 -7.72 -8.23 3.94
C PRO A 54 -6.84 -9.46 3.66
N ASP A 55 -7.44 -10.58 3.33
CA ASP A 55 -6.80 -11.88 3.06
C ASP A 55 -6.59 -12.15 1.56
N ARG A 56 -6.91 -11.21 0.67
CA ARG A 56 -6.88 -11.43 -0.79
C ARG A 56 -6.20 -10.28 -1.53
N LEU A 57 -4.90 -10.09 -1.32
CA LEU A 57 -4.16 -9.04 -2.00
C LEU A 57 -3.82 -9.40 -3.46
N GLU A 58 -3.41 -10.64 -3.69
CA GLU A 58 -2.82 -11.13 -4.93
C GLU A 58 -3.68 -10.85 -6.19
N PRO A 59 -5.02 -11.05 -6.16
CA PRO A 59 -5.84 -10.78 -7.34
C PRO A 59 -5.88 -9.31 -7.75
N PHE A 60 -5.60 -8.39 -6.83
CA PHE A 60 -5.71 -6.96 -7.06
C PHE A 60 -4.37 -6.27 -7.34
N LEU A 61 -3.25 -6.98 -7.26
CA LEU A 61 -1.91 -6.39 -7.43
C LEU A 61 -1.75 -5.68 -8.78
N ASP A 62 -2.33 -6.23 -9.85
CA ASP A 62 -2.28 -5.66 -11.20
C ASP A 62 -3.45 -4.70 -11.50
N ALA A 63 -4.32 -4.44 -10.52
CA ALA A 63 -5.43 -3.51 -10.68
C ALA A 63 -4.94 -2.06 -10.63
N ASN A 64 -5.47 -1.22 -11.52
CA ASN A 64 -5.23 0.22 -11.50
C ASN A 64 -6.19 0.91 -10.54
N LEU A 65 -5.66 1.81 -9.70
CA LEU A 65 -6.49 2.65 -8.84
C LEU A 65 -7.08 3.82 -9.63
N THR A 66 -8.39 4.00 -9.51
CA THR A 66 -9.10 5.17 -10.02
C THR A 66 -8.70 6.42 -9.24
N ARG A 67 -9.02 7.59 -9.77
CA ARG A 67 -8.69 8.87 -9.11
C ARG A 67 -9.35 9.03 -7.73
N GLY A 68 -10.48 8.36 -7.48
CA GLY A 68 -11.16 8.41 -6.18
C GLY A 68 -10.55 7.46 -5.13
N GLU A 69 -9.69 6.54 -5.56
CA GLU A 69 -9.02 5.55 -4.71
C GLU A 69 -7.57 5.93 -4.39
N ARG A 70 -7.08 7.05 -4.93
CA ARG A 70 -5.72 7.57 -4.76
C ARG A 70 -5.66 8.71 -3.75
#